data_AF-A0AAD4ET24-F1
#
_entry.id   AF-A0AAD4ET24-F1
#
_cell.length_a   1.000
_cell.length_b   1.000
_cell.length_c   1.000
_cell.angle_alpha   90.00
_cell.angle_beta   90.00
_cell.angle_gamma   90.00
#
_symmetry.space_group_name_H-M   'P 1'
#
loop_
_entity.id
_entity.type
_entity.pdbx_description
1 polymer ?
#
loop_
_entity_poly.entity_id
_entity_poly.type
_entity_poly.pdbx_seq_one_letter_code
_entity_poly.pdbx_strand_id
1 'polypeptide(L)'
;MRLLTCAVALLAAPFSAVAIPTSNGAVAGQRTSLCERQRKAPPPCVRATPAPTQEELDARFNAFVQVFVGQSKSIYKAFEYIAADYINHNPAARNGSDSAWGILSGFWDSYSHTYIRSTIQGNMSWVNYKAGAMGEIVDRFSGIKESNTRQFEQVAVTPNRIRDKVHTATSET
;
A
#
# COMPACT_ATOMS: atom_id res chain seq x y z
N MET A 1 30.06 78.84 -14.84
CA MET A 1 31.42 78.31 -15.10
C MET A 1 31.78 77.45 -13.89
N ARG A 2 32.05 76.14 -13.93
CA ARG A 2 32.51 75.19 -14.94
C ARG A 2 31.95 73.79 -14.59
N LEU A 3 31.76 72.94 -15.61
CA LEU A 3 31.46 71.51 -15.49
C LEU A 3 32.63 70.76 -14.82
N LEU A 4 32.32 69.75 -14.01
CA LEU A 4 33.22 68.62 -13.76
C LEU A 4 32.48 67.28 -13.88
N THR A 5 33.00 66.46 -14.79
CA THR A 5 32.62 65.10 -15.15
C THR A 5 33.27 64.04 -14.27
N CYS A 6 32.54 62.92 -14.10
CA CYS A 6 32.96 61.51 -13.95
C CYS A 6 34.02 61.08 -12.92
N ALA A 7 33.62 60.16 -12.03
CA ALA A 7 34.21 58.81 -11.94
C ALA A 7 33.32 57.86 -11.12
N VAL A 8 32.91 56.74 -11.74
CA VAL A 8 32.32 55.58 -11.10
C VAL A 8 33.45 54.73 -10.52
N ALA A 9 33.35 54.34 -9.24
CA ALA A 9 34.22 53.32 -8.65
C ALA A 9 33.36 52.18 -8.10
N LEU A 10 33.33 51.06 -8.83
CA LEU A 10 32.84 49.76 -8.35
C LEU A 10 33.77 49.26 -7.24
N LEU A 11 33.23 49.02 -6.04
CA LEU A 11 33.90 48.25 -4.99
C LEU A 11 33.36 46.81 -5.05
N ALA A 12 34.11 45.93 -5.72
CA ALA A 12 33.95 44.49 -5.62
C ALA A 12 34.53 44.02 -4.29
N ALA A 13 33.69 43.46 -3.41
CA ALA A 13 34.16 42.83 -2.18
C ALA A 13 34.70 41.41 -2.46
N PRO A 14 35.84 41.01 -1.88
CA PRO A 14 36.33 39.64 -1.99
C PRO A 14 35.52 38.72 -1.08
N PHE A 15 34.80 37.78 -1.67
CA PHE A 15 34.21 36.66 -0.92
C PHE A 15 35.32 35.70 -0.52
N SER A 16 35.54 35.53 0.78
CA SER A 16 36.38 34.47 1.34
C SER A 16 35.76 33.11 1.01
N ALA A 17 36.42 32.35 0.14
CA ALA A 17 36.05 30.96 -0.14
C ALA A 17 36.45 30.06 1.04
N VAL A 18 35.46 29.51 1.75
CA VAL A 18 35.66 28.42 2.70
C VAL A 18 35.78 27.12 1.90
N ALA A 19 36.96 26.50 1.93
CA ALA A 19 37.17 25.16 1.39
C ALA A 19 36.54 24.13 2.33
N ILE A 20 35.46 23.47 1.88
CA ILE A 20 34.84 22.33 2.56
C ILE A 20 35.44 21.04 1.94
N PRO A 21 35.84 20.04 2.75
CA PRO A 21 36.56 18.87 2.28
C PRO A 21 35.76 18.05 1.27
N THR A 22 36.45 17.62 0.21
CA THR A 22 36.03 16.58 -0.73
C THR A 22 35.93 15.26 0.02
N SER A 23 34.73 14.89 0.47
CA SER A 23 34.38 13.49 0.66
C SER A 23 33.77 13.00 -0.64
N ASN A 24 34.43 12.00 -1.25
CA ASN A 24 33.88 11.17 -2.32
C ASN A 24 32.66 10.42 -1.78
N GLY A 25 31.54 11.12 -1.64
CA GLY A 25 30.23 10.53 -1.40
C GLY A 25 29.64 10.17 -2.75
N ALA A 26 29.66 8.87 -3.06
CA ALA A 26 28.97 8.30 -4.20
C ALA A 26 27.61 8.96 -4.39
N VAL A 27 27.38 9.50 -5.60
CA VAL A 27 26.03 9.77 -6.07
C VAL A 27 25.33 8.42 -6.14
N ALA A 28 24.71 8.01 -5.03
CA ALA A 28 23.70 6.96 -4.99
C ALA A 28 22.43 7.51 -5.65
N GLY A 29 22.57 7.89 -6.92
CA GLY A 29 21.47 8.18 -7.82
C GLY A 29 20.79 6.86 -8.12
N GLN A 30 19.76 6.56 -7.34
CA GLN A 30 18.49 6.04 -7.84
C GLN A 30 18.62 4.93 -8.90
N ARG A 31 19.31 3.85 -8.53
CA ARG A 31 19.05 2.53 -9.11
C ARG A 31 17.97 1.84 -8.27
N THR A 32 16.74 2.38 -8.27
CA THR A 32 15.58 1.54 -7.95
C THR A 32 15.49 0.54 -9.08
N SER A 33 16.10 -0.61 -8.84
CA SER A 33 16.38 -1.63 -9.83
C SER A 33 15.11 -2.05 -10.56
N LEU A 34 15.20 -2.18 -11.89
CA LEU A 34 14.20 -2.87 -12.71
C LEU A 34 13.84 -4.27 -12.15
N CYS A 35 14.70 -4.85 -11.31
CA CYS A 35 14.45 -6.09 -10.55
C CYS A 35 13.25 -6.02 -9.59
N GLU A 36 12.88 -4.86 -9.05
CA GLU A 36 11.75 -4.76 -8.12
C GLU A 36 10.40 -4.93 -8.83
N ARG A 37 10.31 -4.54 -10.12
CA ARG A 37 9.17 -4.89 -11.00
C ARG A 37 9.15 -6.36 -11.41
N GLN A 38 10.21 -7.12 -11.18
CA GLN A 38 10.34 -8.53 -11.54
C GLN A 38 10.16 -9.49 -10.35
N ARG A 39 9.64 -9.02 -9.21
CA ARG A 39 9.23 -9.97 -8.16
C ARG A 39 8.15 -10.89 -8.72
N LYS A 40 8.49 -12.16 -8.91
CA LYS A 40 7.56 -13.21 -9.29
C LYS A 40 6.43 -13.25 -8.25
N ALA A 41 5.19 -13.31 -8.70
CA ALA A 41 4.05 -13.50 -7.81
C ALA A 41 4.21 -14.82 -7.01
N PRO A 42 3.80 -14.85 -5.74
CA PRO A 42 3.68 -16.12 -5.03
C PRO A 42 2.68 -17.03 -5.75
N PRO A 43 2.75 -18.36 -5.54
CA PRO A 43 1.66 -19.23 -5.95
C PRO A 43 0.34 -18.70 -5.37
N PRO A 44 -0.70 -18.53 -6.19
CA PRO A 44 -1.98 -18.07 -5.69
C PRO A 44 -2.56 -19.11 -4.76
N CYS A 45 -3.39 -18.66 -3.84
CA CYS A 45 -3.97 -19.55 -2.88
C CYS A 45 -5.01 -20.46 -3.54
N VAL A 46 -4.92 -21.76 -3.26
CA VAL A 46 -5.85 -22.75 -3.80
C VAL A 46 -7.11 -22.78 -2.94
N ARG A 47 -8.25 -22.84 -3.60
CA ARG A 47 -9.54 -22.90 -2.93
C ARG A 47 -9.77 -24.30 -2.36
N ALA A 48 -10.21 -24.37 -1.11
CA ALA A 48 -10.42 -25.64 -0.44
C ALA A 48 -11.73 -26.31 -0.86
N THR A 49 -11.73 -27.64 -0.95
CA THR A 49 -12.92 -28.48 -1.13
C THR A 49 -12.88 -29.60 -0.08
N PRO A 50 -13.85 -29.67 0.85
CA PRO A 50 -15.04 -28.80 0.97
C PRO A 50 -14.69 -27.35 1.34
N ALA A 51 -15.66 -26.45 1.19
CA ALA A 51 -15.47 -25.05 1.55
C ALA A 51 -15.10 -24.92 3.04
N PRO A 52 -14.19 -23.99 3.41
CA PRO A 52 -13.80 -23.80 4.80
C PRO A 52 -14.98 -23.41 5.69
N THR A 53 -14.91 -23.78 6.96
CA THR A 53 -15.83 -23.31 8.01
C THR A 53 -15.66 -21.80 8.24
N GLN A 54 -16.62 -21.18 8.94
CA GLN A 54 -16.48 -19.75 9.28
C GLN A 54 -15.25 -19.50 10.16
N GLU A 55 -15.01 -20.35 11.15
CA GLU A 55 -13.85 -20.25 12.04
C GLU A 55 -12.53 -20.31 11.26
N GLU A 56 -12.43 -21.19 10.26
CA GLU A 56 -11.25 -21.29 9.39
C GLU A 56 -11.05 -20.04 8.53
N LEU A 57 -12.14 -19.43 8.04
CA LEU A 57 -12.07 -18.17 7.29
C LEU A 57 -11.65 -17.01 8.18
N ASP A 58 -12.16 -16.95 9.40
CA ASP A 58 -11.85 -15.91 10.37
C ASP A 58 -10.37 -15.99 10.77
N ALA A 59 -9.88 -17.20 11.04
CA ALA A 59 -8.46 -17.45 11.30
C ALA A 59 -7.59 -17.05 10.10
N ARG A 60 -7.98 -17.43 8.88
CA ARG A 60 -7.27 -17.04 7.65
C ARG A 60 -7.27 -15.53 7.45
N PHE A 61 -8.38 -14.85 7.73
CA PHE A 61 -8.47 -13.40 7.62
C PHE A 61 -7.54 -12.72 8.62
N ASN A 62 -7.57 -13.13 9.88
CA ASN A 62 -6.69 -12.59 10.91
C ASN A 62 -5.21 -12.77 10.54
N ALA A 63 -4.83 -13.93 9.98
CA ALA A 63 -3.48 -14.18 9.48
C ALA A 63 -3.14 -13.28 8.28
N PHE A 64 -4.07 -13.13 7.32
CA PHE A 64 -3.94 -12.22 6.19
C PHE A 64 -3.71 -10.78 6.64
N VAL A 65 -4.45 -10.27 7.64
CA VAL A 65 -4.28 -8.91 8.17
C VAL A 65 -2.85 -8.67 8.65
N GLN A 66 -2.26 -9.65 9.35
CA GLN A 66 -0.88 -9.53 9.87
C GLN A 66 0.14 -9.33 8.75
N VAL A 67 0.00 -10.07 7.65
CA VAL A 67 0.91 -9.98 6.51
C VAL A 67 0.54 -8.87 5.52
N PHE A 68 -0.70 -8.39 5.50
CA PHE A 68 -1.13 -7.34 4.59
C PHE A 68 -0.74 -5.94 5.11
N VAL A 69 -1.07 -5.65 6.38
CA VAL A 69 -0.88 -4.33 7.00
C VAL A 69 -0.44 -4.38 8.47
N GLY A 70 -0.35 -5.57 9.07
CA GLY A 70 0.00 -5.77 10.47
C GLY A 70 1.50 -5.89 10.73
N GLN A 71 1.86 -6.58 11.80
CA GLN A 71 3.24 -6.60 12.32
C GLN A 71 4.22 -7.34 11.38
N SER A 72 3.74 -8.32 10.62
CA SER A 72 4.53 -9.14 9.71
C SER A 72 4.32 -8.75 8.24
N LYS A 73 4.03 -7.47 7.99
CA LYS A 73 3.71 -6.93 6.65
C LYS A 73 4.68 -7.43 5.58
N SER A 74 4.13 -8.09 4.58
CA SER A 74 4.79 -8.57 3.39
C SER A 74 3.75 -8.76 2.29
N ILE A 75 3.83 -7.95 1.24
CA ILE A 75 2.89 -8.08 0.11
C ILE A 75 2.98 -9.46 -0.54
N TYR A 76 4.18 -10.05 -0.61
CA TYR A 76 4.37 -11.41 -1.09
C TYR A 76 3.57 -12.41 -0.25
N LYS A 77 3.65 -12.34 1.07
CA LYS A 77 2.88 -13.24 1.95
C LYS A 77 1.39 -12.97 1.91
N ALA A 78 0.96 -11.71 1.78
CA ALA A 78 -0.45 -11.39 1.64
C ALA A 78 -1.08 -12.04 0.40
N PHE A 79 -0.35 -12.08 -0.72
CA PHE A 79 -0.83 -12.72 -1.95
C PHE A 79 -0.89 -14.26 -1.88
N GLU A 80 -0.26 -14.91 -0.90
CA GLU A 80 -0.48 -16.34 -0.61
C GLU A 80 -1.90 -16.63 -0.06
N TYR A 81 -2.68 -15.59 0.28
CA TYR A 81 -4.09 -15.69 0.72
C TYR A 81 -5.10 -15.20 -0.32
N ILE A 82 -4.65 -14.83 -1.52
CA ILE A 82 -5.51 -14.33 -2.59
C ILE A 82 -5.65 -15.43 -3.65
N ALA A 83 -6.88 -15.77 -4.00
CA ALA A 83 -7.16 -16.75 -5.03
C ALA A 83 -6.80 -16.20 -6.42
N ALA A 84 -6.37 -17.10 -7.31
CA ALA A 84 -5.98 -16.74 -8.68
C ALA A 84 -7.08 -16.00 -9.44
N ASP A 85 -8.33 -16.38 -9.18
CA ASP A 85 -9.56 -15.90 -9.81
C ASP A 85 -10.35 -14.94 -8.90
N TYR A 86 -9.69 -14.27 -7.94
CA TYR A 86 -10.39 -13.27 -7.11
C TYR A 86 -10.94 -12.12 -7.96
N ILE A 87 -12.09 -11.59 -7.58
CA ILE A 87 -12.75 -10.48 -8.27
C ILE A 87 -12.26 -9.17 -7.65
N ASN A 88 -11.91 -8.19 -8.49
CA ASN A 88 -11.46 -6.88 -8.03
C ASN A 88 -12.50 -5.83 -8.41
N HIS A 89 -12.92 -5.03 -7.43
CA HIS A 89 -13.85 -3.92 -7.68
C HIS A 89 -13.15 -2.57 -7.81
N ASN A 90 -11.82 -2.50 -7.72
CA ASN A 90 -11.07 -1.30 -8.05
C ASN A 90 -11.14 -1.05 -9.57
N PRO A 91 -11.72 0.07 -10.05
CA PRO A 91 -11.82 0.36 -11.49
C PRO A 91 -10.49 0.42 -12.23
N ALA A 92 -9.38 0.59 -11.51
CA ALA A 92 -8.02 0.63 -12.07
C ALA A 92 -7.39 -0.76 -12.24
N ALA A 93 -8.06 -1.84 -11.83
CA ALA A 93 -7.54 -3.20 -11.86
C ALA A 93 -8.50 -4.16 -12.58
N ARG A 94 -7.94 -5.23 -13.15
CA ARG A 94 -8.73 -6.36 -13.66
C ARG A 94 -8.94 -7.38 -12.55
N ASN A 95 -9.85 -8.33 -12.78
CA ASN A 95 -9.97 -9.51 -11.93
C ASN A 95 -8.70 -10.36 -12.00
N GLY A 96 -8.47 -11.13 -10.93
CA GLY A 96 -7.42 -12.13 -10.79
C GLY A 96 -6.16 -11.62 -10.09
N SER A 97 -5.50 -12.51 -9.34
CA SER A 97 -4.34 -12.21 -8.46
C SER A 97 -3.25 -11.47 -9.20
N ASP A 98 -2.97 -11.86 -10.44
CA ASP A 98 -1.88 -11.30 -11.24
C ASP A 98 -2.08 -9.81 -11.54
N SER A 99 -3.34 -9.38 -11.73
CA SER A 99 -3.61 -7.97 -12.00
C SER A 99 -3.33 -7.09 -10.77
N ALA A 100 -3.75 -7.50 -9.57
CA ALA A 100 -3.39 -6.74 -8.37
C ALA A 100 -1.92 -6.88 -8.02
N TRP A 101 -1.31 -8.05 -8.25
CA TRP A 101 0.12 -8.22 -8.01
C TRP A 101 0.93 -7.21 -8.84
N GLY A 102 0.66 -7.15 -10.15
CA GLY A 102 1.36 -6.22 -11.05
C GLY A 102 1.18 -4.74 -10.68
N ILE A 103 0.13 -4.40 -9.94
CA ILE A 103 -0.08 -3.04 -9.41
C ILE A 103 0.68 -2.88 -8.08
N LEU A 104 0.39 -3.72 -7.09
CA LEU A 104 0.81 -3.52 -5.70
C LEU A 104 2.28 -3.90 -5.45
N SER A 105 2.83 -4.90 -6.15
CA SER A 105 4.16 -5.45 -5.85
C SER A 105 5.29 -4.43 -6.01
N GLY A 106 5.09 -3.41 -6.84
CA GLY A 106 6.09 -2.38 -7.12
C GLY A 106 6.17 -1.27 -6.09
N PHE A 107 5.22 -1.17 -5.14
CA PHE A 107 5.19 -0.04 -4.21
C PHE A 107 4.71 -0.37 -2.79
N TRP A 108 4.01 -1.48 -2.57
CA TRP A 108 3.35 -1.74 -1.28
C TRP A 108 4.32 -1.74 -0.09
N ASP A 109 5.49 -2.34 -0.28
CA ASP A 109 6.52 -2.40 0.75
C ASP A 109 7.19 -1.04 0.99
N SER A 110 7.15 -0.13 0.01
CA SER A 110 7.73 1.21 0.09
C SER A 110 6.90 2.21 0.91
N TYR A 111 5.62 1.93 1.16
CA TYR A 111 4.77 2.77 2.00
C TYR A 111 4.70 2.28 3.44
N SER A 112 4.73 3.23 4.39
CA SER A 112 4.36 2.95 5.77
C SER A 112 2.87 2.66 5.84
N HIS A 113 2.54 1.53 6.47
CA HIS A 113 1.18 1.12 6.74
C HIS A 113 1.00 1.13 8.26
N THR A 114 -0.08 1.74 8.73
CA THR A 114 -0.46 1.71 10.14
C THR A 114 -1.83 1.08 10.24
N TYR A 115 -1.87 -0.16 10.72
CA TYR A 115 -3.12 -0.83 11.06
C TYR A 115 -3.92 0.00 12.07
N ILE A 116 -5.22 0.18 11.81
CA ILE A 116 -6.15 0.83 12.74
C ILE A 116 -7.04 -0.23 13.38
N ARG A 117 -7.76 -1.01 12.55
CA ARG A 117 -8.70 -2.04 12.99
C ARG A 117 -9.07 -2.99 11.86
N SER A 118 -9.65 -4.11 12.22
CA SER A 118 -10.29 -5.05 11.31
C SER A 118 -11.55 -5.60 11.97
N THR A 119 -12.50 -6.06 11.15
CA THR A 119 -13.71 -6.72 11.65
C THR A 119 -14.20 -7.76 10.66
N ILE A 120 -14.98 -8.71 11.17
CA ILE A 120 -15.64 -9.76 10.39
C ILE A 120 -17.13 -9.71 10.72
N GLN A 121 -17.97 -9.72 9.69
CA GLN A 121 -19.42 -9.77 9.83
C GLN A 121 -19.99 -10.71 8.76
N GLY A 122 -20.45 -11.89 9.20
CA GLY A 122 -20.97 -12.91 8.30
C GLY A 122 -19.91 -13.37 7.28
N ASN A 123 -20.20 -13.21 5.99
CA ASN A 123 -19.30 -13.59 4.90
C ASN A 123 -18.40 -12.44 4.43
N MET A 124 -18.34 -11.35 5.18
CA MET A 124 -17.57 -10.16 4.82
C MET A 124 -16.58 -9.84 5.93
N SER A 125 -15.44 -9.32 5.54
CA SER A 125 -14.42 -8.82 6.45
C SER A 125 -13.87 -7.48 5.97
N TRP A 126 -13.30 -6.70 6.88
CA TRP A 126 -12.80 -5.36 6.57
C TRP A 126 -11.47 -5.11 7.26
N VAL A 127 -10.59 -4.38 6.59
CA VAL A 127 -9.33 -3.88 7.16
C VAL A 127 -9.29 -2.38 6.97
N ASN A 128 -8.99 -1.66 8.04
CA ASN A 128 -8.84 -0.22 8.06
C ASN A 128 -7.42 0.14 8.51
N TYR A 129 -6.72 0.92 7.70
CA TYR A 129 -5.32 1.25 7.89
C TYR A 129 -4.98 2.61 7.27
N LYS A 130 -3.90 3.24 7.74
CA LYS A 130 -3.29 4.39 7.06
C LYS A 130 -2.19 3.91 6.14
N ALA A 131 -2.07 4.47 4.95
CA ALA A 131 -1.02 4.14 3.98
C ALA A 131 -0.33 5.41 3.49
N GLY A 132 0.71 5.85 4.19
CA GLY A 132 1.52 7.03 3.85
C GLY A 132 0.73 8.19 3.23
N ALA A 133 1.10 8.55 1.99
CA ALA A 133 0.47 9.64 1.22
C ALA A 133 -0.95 9.33 0.70
N MET A 134 -1.40 8.08 0.73
CA MET A 134 -2.76 7.69 0.31
C MET A 134 -3.81 7.94 1.40
N GLY A 135 -3.40 8.23 2.64
CA GLY A 135 -4.31 8.52 3.74
C GLY A 135 -4.90 7.26 4.37
N GLU A 136 -6.12 7.39 4.90
CA GLU A 136 -6.85 6.28 5.53
C GLU A 136 -7.63 5.49 4.48
N ILE A 137 -7.45 4.17 4.51
CA ILE A 137 -8.03 3.22 3.57
C ILE A 137 -8.90 2.22 4.35
N VAL A 138 -10.02 1.84 3.75
CA VAL A 138 -10.84 0.70 4.18
C VAL A 138 -10.96 -0.26 3.01
N ASP A 139 -10.36 -1.42 3.16
CA ASP A 139 -10.56 -2.54 2.24
C ASP A 139 -11.62 -3.47 2.81
N ARG A 140 -12.58 -3.82 1.97
CA ARG A 140 -13.57 -4.86 2.26
C ARG A 140 -13.20 -6.11 1.51
N PHE A 141 -13.31 -7.26 2.17
CA PHE A 141 -13.10 -8.57 1.60
C PHE A 141 -14.36 -9.42 1.72
N SER A 142 -14.73 -10.18 0.69
CA SER A 142 -15.82 -11.15 0.75
C SER A 142 -15.29 -12.59 0.76
N GLY A 143 -15.96 -13.47 1.48
CA GLY A 143 -15.77 -14.92 1.47
C GLY A 143 -16.98 -15.63 0.86
N ILE A 144 -17.44 -15.16 -0.32
CA ILE A 144 -18.75 -15.47 -0.94
C ILE A 144 -19.19 -16.92 -0.68
N LYS A 145 -20.35 -17.06 -0.02
CA LYS A 145 -21.01 -18.33 0.37
C LYS A 145 -21.49 -19.18 -0.81
N GLU A 146 -21.42 -18.68 -2.03
CA GLU A 146 -22.19 -19.19 -3.19
C GLU A 146 -21.36 -19.93 -4.24
N SER A 147 -20.05 -20.02 -4.06
CA SER A 147 -19.22 -20.94 -4.83
C SER A 147 -18.46 -21.83 -3.85
N ASN A 148 -18.22 -23.09 -4.20
CA ASN A 148 -17.51 -24.12 -3.41
C ASN A 148 -16.02 -23.79 -3.16
N THR A 149 -15.69 -22.51 -3.02
CA THR A 149 -14.44 -21.94 -3.47
C THR A 149 -14.26 -20.56 -2.81
N ARG A 150 -14.04 -20.52 -1.49
CA ARG A 150 -13.99 -19.26 -0.72
C ARG A 150 -12.58 -18.69 -0.59
N GLN A 151 -12.34 -17.48 -1.09
CA GLN A 151 -11.25 -16.56 -0.70
C GLN A 151 -11.56 -15.08 -1.03
N PHE A 152 -10.83 -14.18 -0.36
CA PHE A 152 -11.05 -12.74 -0.25
C PHE A 152 -11.21 -11.98 -1.58
N GLU A 153 -12.34 -11.30 -1.74
CA GLU A 153 -12.64 -10.34 -2.83
C GLU A 153 -12.44 -8.89 -2.38
N GLN A 154 -11.42 -8.17 -2.86
CA GLN A 154 -11.17 -6.79 -2.45
C GLN A 154 -12.15 -5.80 -3.11
N VAL A 155 -12.86 -5.04 -2.29
CA VAL A 155 -13.59 -3.83 -2.69
C VAL A 155 -12.90 -2.65 -2.04
N ALA A 156 -11.99 -2.01 -2.77
CA ALA A 156 -11.35 -0.77 -2.34
C ALA A 156 -12.37 0.37 -2.43
N VAL A 157 -12.59 1.10 -1.32
CA VAL A 157 -13.36 2.36 -1.35
C VAL A 157 -12.57 3.47 -0.66
N THR A 158 -12.41 4.54 -1.42
CA THR A 158 -11.76 5.83 -1.14
C THR A 158 -12.33 6.61 0.08
N PRO A 159 -11.62 7.63 0.58
CA PRO A 159 -11.37 7.85 2.02
C PRO A 159 -12.50 8.51 2.84
N ASN A 160 -13.71 8.71 2.32
CA ASN A 160 -14.66 9.64 2.96
C ASN A 160 -16.10 9.15 3.19
N ARG A 161 -16.42 7.88 2.89
CA ARG A 161 -17.82 7.39 2.98
C ARG A 161 -18.01 6.11 3.80
N ILE A 162 -17.04 5.78 4.67
CA ILE A 162 -17.13 4.61 5.57
C ILE A 162 -16.71 4.97 7.01
N ARG A 163 -17.00 6.19 7.48
CA ARG A 163 -17.09 6.38 8.94
C ARG A 163 -18.33 5.67 9.49
N ASP A 164 -19.44 5.75 8.76
CA ASP A 164 -20.74 5.35 9.29
C ASP A 164 -20.91 3.83 9.42
N LYS A 165 -20.35 3.03 8.48
CA LYS A 165 -20.51 1.56 8.50
C LYS A 165 -19.61 0.86 9.51
N VAL A 166 -18.40 1.38 9.77
CA VAL A 166 -17.54 0.79 10.82
C VAL A 166 -17.99 1.27 12.21
N HIS A 167 -18.70 2.40 12.32
CA HIS A 167 -19.36 2.78 13.57
C HIS A 167 -20.59 1.92 13.88
N THR A 168 -21.43 1.61 12.88
CA THR A 168 -22.63 0.78 13.07
C THR A 168 -22.31 -0.68 13.38
N ALA A 169 -21.23 -1.25 12.85
CA ALA A 169 -20.80 -2.60 13.21
C ALA A 169 -20.30 -2.73 14.67
N THR A 170 -19.98 -1.61 15.33
CA THR A 170 -19.58 -1.58 16.75
C THR A 170 -20.70 -1.17 17.70
N SER A 171 -21.89 -0.81 17.22
CA SER A 171 -23.01 -0.36 18.08
C SER A 171 -24.13 -1.38 18.26
N GLU A 172 -23.96 -2.60 17.74
CA GLU A 172 -24.90 -3.71 17.92
C GLU A 172 -24.20 -4.86 18.69
N THR A 173 -23.93 -4.60 19.96
CA THR A 173 -23.66 -5.62 20.99
C THR A 173 -24.43 -5.26 22.25
#